data_AF-A0AA92UYG1-F1
#
_entry.id   AF-A0AA92UYG1-F1
#
_cell.length_a   1.000
_cell.length_b   1.000
_cell.length_c   1.000
_cell.angle_alpha   90.00
_cell.angle_beta   90.00
_cell.angle_gamma   90.00
#
_symmetry.space_group_name_H-M   'P 1'
#
loop_
_entity.id
_entity.type
_entity.pdbx_description
1 polymer ?
#
loop_
_entity_poly.entity_id
_entity_poly.type
_entity_poly.pdbx_seq_one_letter_code
_entity_poly.pdbx_strand_id
1 'polypeptide(L)'
;MMLASCSNSNDDVEQGENGNTNKESIVALWQDSDKEPENVVSFAKDGTYKIILKKSAYSYFFSTGRYSVKEGKVSCKDNFVESSSKEYTFSIDTNGTLRFESIVFKKVGVEENALENKLNGRNQKYGGYTMGGIGYTSGEANYYVKFTNDYTAYKVFEKVYYKEPSKNSSKQTLMHYVYFDNHLYLAEEDHSYSPKYVVDLNESNCFYYINEKGEKVLP
;
A
#
# COMPACT_ATOMS: atom_id res chain seq x y z
N MET A 1 8.40 35.94 71.19
CA MET A 1 6.95 35.88 70.95
C MET A 1 6.74 35.15 69.63
N MET A 2 5.93 34.07 69.63
CA MET A 2 5.45 33.23 68.50
C MET A 2 6.53 32.51 67.66
N LEU A 3 6.74 31.18 67.77
CA LEU A 3 5.97 30.00 67.30
C LEU A 3 6.26 29.56 65.84
N ALA A 4 6.42 28.25 65.70
CA ALA A 4 6.84 27.45 64.55
C ALA A 4 5.80 27.34 63.40
N SER A 5 6.21 26.87 62.21
CA SER A 5 5.95 25.48 61.75
C SER A 5 6.22 25.28 60.24
N CYS A 6 6.50 24.03 59.89
CA CYS A 6 6.83 23.46 58.59
C CYS A 6 5.62 23.37 57.62
N SER A 7 5.85 23.28 56.31
CA SER A 7 5.52 22.10 55.45
C SER A 7 5.46 22.38 53.93
N ASN A 8 5.77 21.31 53.19
CA ASN A 8 5.88 21.02 51.75
C ASN A 8 5.04 21.79 50.71
N SER A 9 5.65 21.95 49.53
CA SER A 9 5.09 21.57 48.21
C SER A 9 6.25 21.50 47.20
N ASN A 10 6.61 20.32 46.69
CA ASN A 10 6.20 19.80 45.36
C ASN A 10 6.34 20.88 44.28
N ASP A 11 7.29 20.77 43.37
CA ASP A 11 7.32 19.88 42.19
C ASP A 11 7.40 20.86 41.03
N ASP A 12 8.57 21.01 40.44
CA ASP A 12 8.69 21.33 39.02
C ASP A 12 9.88 20.52 38.52
N VAL A 13 9.69 19.19 38.56
CA VAL A 13 10.40 18.31 37.64
C VAL A 13 9.96 18.75 36.26
N GLU A 14 10.88 19.37 35.52
CA GLU A 14 10.73 19.56 34.08
C GLU A 14 10.25 18.24 33.48
N GLN A 15 8.97 18.21 33.08
CA GLN A 15 8.41 17.13 32.30
C GLN A 15 9.16 17.12 30.97
N GLY A 16 10.22 16.32 30.93
CA GLY A 16 10.83 15.88 29.69
C GLY A 16 9.72 15.35 28.78
N GLU A 17 9.67 15.91 27.58
CA GLU A 17 8.72 15.57 26.53
C GLU A 17 8.70 14.05 26.27
N ASN A 18 7.76 13.35 26.90
CA ASN A 18 7.43 11.95 26.59
C ASN A 18 6.57 11.85 25.30
N GLY A 19 6.87 12.68 24.31
CA GLY A 19 6.05 12.86 23.11
C GLY A 19 6.32 11.86 21.97
N ASN A 20 7.42 11.11 22.01
CA ASN A 20 7.93 10.43 20.80
C ASN A 20 8.05 8.90 20.87
N THR A 21 7.90 8.28 22.04
CA THR A 21 8.13 6.83 22.25
C THR A 21 7.09 5.94 21.56
N ASN A 22 5.86 6.42 21.40
CA ASN A 22 4.77 5.64 20.78
C ASN A 22 4.79 5.66 19.24
N LYS A 23 5.35 6.72 18.63
CA LYS A 23 5.45 6.80 17.17
C LYS A 23 6.59 5.91 16.66
N GLU A 24 7.71 5.88 17.38
CA GLU A 24 8.83 4.99 17.04
C GLU A 24 8.50 3.51 17.28
N SER A 25 7.65 3.19 18.26
CA SER A 25 7.29 1.81 18.56
C SER A 25 6.43 1.16 17.46
N ILE A 26 5.55 1.93 16.79
CA ILE A 26 4.70 1.40 15.72
C ILE A 26 5.41 1.19 14.39
N VAL A 27 6.48 1.95 14.11
CA VAL A 27 7.20 1.86 12.82
C VAL A 27 7.77 0.45 12.66
N ALA A 28 7.12 -0.34 11.80
CA ALA A 28 7.44 -1.74 11.57
C ALA A 28 6.58 -2.34 10.45
N LEU A 29 6.96 -3.55 10.05
CA LEU A 29 6.06 -4.51 9.44
C LEU A 29 5.37 -5.34 10.54
N TRP A 30 4.06 -5.49 10.41
CA TRP A 30 3.18 -6.23 11.30
C TRP A 30 2.47 -7.33 10.50
N GLN A 31 2.51 -8.56 11.00
CA GLN A 31 1.84 -9.71 10.38
C GLN A 31 0.94 -10.40 11.39
N ASP A 32 -0.18 -10.96 10.92
CA ASP A 32 -1.05 -11.77 11.75
C ASP A 32 -0.33 -13.03 12.28
N SER A 33 -0.86 -13.60 13.35
CA SER A 33 -0.22 -14.72 14.06
C SER A 33 -0.58 -16.10 13.48
N ASP A 34 -1.14 -16.14 12.28
CA ASP A 34 -1.57 -17.37 11.63
C ASP A 34 -0.38 -18.19 11.13
N LYS A 35 -0.60 -19.50 10.91
CA LYS A 35 0.46 -20.42 10.43
C LYS A 35 0.99 -20.04 9.05
N GLU A 36 0.12 -19.45 8.23
CA GLU A 36 0.43 -18.91 6.91
C GLU A 36 -0.10 -17.48 6.90
N PRO A 37 0.68 -16.51 7.43
CA PRO A 37 0.20 -15.15 7.61
C PRO A 37 -0.04 -14.50 6.26
N GLU A 38 -1.26 -13.98 6.07
CA GLU A 38 -1.67 -13.31 4.84
C GLU A 38 -2.11 -11.86 5.08
N ASN A 39 -2.33 -11.50 6.33
CA ASN A 39 -2.68 -10.15 6.72
C ASN A 39 -1.41 -9.40 7.12
N VAL A 40 -1.17 -8.28 6.46
CA VAL A 40 0.03 -7.48 6.63
C VAL A 40 -0.35 -6.02 6.79
N VAL A 41 0.24 -5.38 7.80
CA VAL A 41 0.12 -3.95 8.02
C VAL A 41 1.52 -3.38 8.19
N SER A 42 1.77 -2.21 7.63
CA SER A 42 3.05 -1.54 7.78
C SER A 42 2.87 -0.06 8.08
N PHE A 43 3.78 0.47 8.89
CA PHE A 43 3.89 1.88 9.22
C PHE A 43 5.33 2.32 9.01
N ALA A 44 5.53 3.27 8.11
CA ALA A 44 6.85 3.77 7.73
C ALA A 44 7.21 5.06 8.49
N LYS A 45 8.50 5.33 8.66
CA LYS A 45 8.99 6.53 9.40
C LYS A 45 8.52 7.84 8.80
N ASP A 46 8.31 7.86 7.48
CA ASP A 46 7.84 9.02 6.75
C ASP A 46 6.37 9.40 7.05
N GLY A 47 5.64 8.56 7.78
CA GLY A 47 4.23 8.76 8.14
C GLY A 47 3.24 8.11 7.17
N THR A 48 3.69 7.24 6.27
CA THR A 48 2.82 6.44 5.40
C THR A 48 2.50 5.07 6.02
N TYR A 49 1.35 4.51 5.63
CA TYR A 49 0.96 3.15 6.01
C TYR A 49 0.54 2.35 4.77
N LYS A 50 0.59 1.02 4.91
CA LYS A 50 0.05 0.06 3.92
C LYS A 50 -0.67 -1.06 4.66
N ILE A 51 -1.87 -1.42 4.20
CA ILE A 51 -2.69 -2.51 4.72
C ILE A 51 -2.98 -3.49 3.58
N ILE A 52 -2.76 -4.77 3.82
CA ILE A 52 -3.16 -5.89 2.97
C ILE A 52 -3.87 -6.89 3.88
N LEU A 53 -5.18 -7.10 3.69
CA LEU A 53 -5.95 -8.05 4.48
C LEU A 53 -6.64 -9.06 3.58
N LYS A 54 -6.48 -10.35 3.86
CA LYS A 54 -7.21 -11.41 3.17
C LYS A 54 -8.71 -11.25 3.41
N LYS A 55 -9.50 -11.27 2.34
CA LYS A 55 -10.98 -11.28 2.39
C LYS A 55 -11.55 -12.59 1.87
N SER A 56 -10.94 -13.15 0.83
CA SER A 56 -11.24 -14.48 0.32
C SER A 56 -9.96 -15.16 -0.20
N ALA A 57 -10.08 -16.33 -0.81
CA ALA A 57 -8.96 -17.01 -1.46
C ALA A 57 -8.34 -16.21 -2.62
N TYR A 58 -9.10 -15.27 -3.22
CA TYR A 58 -8.71 -14.56 -4.44
C TYR A 58 -8.84 -13.04 -4.35
N SER A 59 -9.28 -12.52 -3.19
CA SER A 59 -9.52 -11.10 -2.99
C SER A 59 -8.92 -10.65 -1.67
N TYR A 60 -8.18 -9.56 -1.73
CA TYR A 60 -7.55 -8.89 -0.60
C TYR A 60 -8.06 -7.47 -0.52
N PHE A 61 -8.38 -7.05 0.69
CA PHE A 61 -8.53 -5.64 0.99
C PHE A 61 -7.14 -4.99 0.99
N PHE A 62 -7.04 -3.85 0.33
CA PHE A 62 -5.82 -3.13 0.11
C PHE A 62 -6.07 -1.64 0.38
N SER A 63 -5.21 -1.03 1.21
CA SER A 63 -5.32 0.39 1.55
C SER A 63 -3.94 0.98 1.82
N THR A 64 -3.75 2.23 1.44
CA THR A 64 -2.51 2.98 1.66
C THR A 64 -2.85 4.42 1.99
N GLY A 65 -1.97 5.10 2.73
CA GLY A 65 -2.20 6.51 3.04
C GLY A 65 -1.28 7.06 4.10
N ARG A 66 -1.78 8.05 4.85
CA ARG A 66 -1.04 8.71 5.93
C ARG A 66 -1.57 8.25 7.29
N TYR A 67 -0.68 8.10 8.27
CA TYR A 67 -1.08 7.79 9.63
C TYR A 67 -0.63 8.85 10.63
N SER A 68 -1.30 8.86 11.77
CA SER A 68 -0.95 9.65 12.95
C SER A 68 -1.11 8.80 14.21
N VAL A 69 -0.34 9.13 15.25
CA VAL A 69 -0.36 8.41 16.52
C VAL A 69 -0.75 9.38 17.63
N LYS A 70 -1.78 9.04 18.40
CA LYS A 70 -2.20 9.80 19.58
C LYS A 70 -2.59 8.82 20.69
N GLU A 71 -1.98 8.98 21.87
CA GLU A 71 -2.32 8.20 23.07
C GLU A 71 -2.31 6.67 22.85
N GLY A 72 -1.33 6.15 22.08
CA GLY A 72 -1.21 4.71 21.78
C GLY A 72 -2.24 4.17 20.77
N LYS A 73 -3.09 5.04 20.22
CA LYS A 73 -3.97 4.76 19.09
C LYS A 73 -3.38 5.30 17.80
N VAL A 74 -3.58 4.58 16.71
CA VAL A 74 -3.09 4.97 15.40
C VAL A 74 -4.25 5.14 14.45
N SER A 75 -4.35 6.33 13.88
CA SER A 75 -5.40 6.70 12.93
C SER A 75 -4.81 6.81 11.54
N CYS A 76 -5.39 6.08 10.60
CA CYS A 76 -4.97 6.01 9.21
C CYS A 76 -5.99 6.72 8.31
N LYS A 77 -5.55 7.68 7.50
CA LYS A 77 -6.35 8.34 6.47
C LYS A 77 -6.04 7.72 5.12
N ASP A 78 -7.05 7.10 4.51
CA ASP A 78 -6.97 6.41 3.23
C ASP A 78 -6.74 7.38 2.04
N ASN A 79 -5.95 6.95 1.06
CA ASN A 79 -5.72 7.66 -0.19
C ASN A 79 -6.78 7.33 -1.27
N PHE A 80 -7.53 6.24 -1.13
CA PHE A 80 -8.53 5.83 -2.12
C PHE A 80 -9.78 6.76 -2.12
N VAL A 81 -10.35 7.03 -3.30
CA VAL A 81 -11.39 8.04 -3.58
C VAL A 81 -12.78 7.62 -3.10
N GLU A 82 -13.19 6.35 -3.25
CA GLU A 82 -14.45 5.87 -2.64
C GLU A 82 -14.41 5.90 -1.11
N SER A 83 -13.21 5.99 -0.51
CA SER A 83 -13.00 6.20 0.92
C SER A 83 -12.78 7.66 1.30
N SER A 84 -13.58 8.58 0.73
CA SER A 84 -13.59 10.02 1.02
C SER A 84 -13.89 10.42 2.49
N SER A 85 -13.60 9.57 3.47
CA SER A 85 -12.90 9.89 4.73
C SER A 85 -12.89 8.63 5.60
N LYS A 86 -12.40 7.50 5.08
CA LYS A 86 -12.34 6.28 5.90
C LYS A 86 -11.11 6.34 6.79
N GLU A 87 -11.36 6.49 8.08
CA GLU A 87 -10.34 6.38 9.10
C GLU A 87 -10.29 4.96 9.64
N TYR A 88 -9.10 4.35 9.63
CA TYR A 88 -8.87 3.08 10.31
C TYR A 88 -8.18 3.38 11.64
N THR A 89 -8.69 2.80 12.73
CA THR A 89 -8.10 2.95 14.05
C THR A 89 -7.45 1.64 14.50
N PHE A 90 -6.18 1.71 14.87
CA PHE A 90 -5.42 0.63 15.46
C PHE A 90 -5.11 0.94 16.92
N SER A 91 -4.85 -0.10 17.71
CA SER A 91 -4.32 0.02 19.06
C SER A 91 -3.07 -0.84 19.22
N ILE A 92 -2.10 -0.35 19.98
CA ILE A 92 -0.91 -1.13 20.36
C ILE A 92 -1.00 -1.41 21.85
N ASP A 93 -0.94 -2.69 22.21
CA ASP A 93 -0.87 -3.07 23.62
C ASP A 93 0.56 -2.98 24.18
N THR A 94 0.67 -3.01 25.49
CA THR A 94 1.95 -2.87 26.22
C THR A 94 2.96 -3.98 25.91
N ASN A 95 2.52 -5.08 25.29
CA ASN A 95 3.37 -6.17 24.88
C ASN A 95 3.91 -5.98 23.45
N GLY A 96 3.64 -4.82 22.83
CA GLY A 96 4.05 -4.52 21.47
C GLY A 96 3.26 -5.32 20.44
N THR A 97 1.98 -5.62 20.71
CA THR A 97 1.07 -6.27 19.76
C THR A 97 0.13 -5.23 19.17
N LEU A 98 -0.02 -5.23 17.85
CA LEU A 98 -0.92 -4.33 17.15
C LEU A 98 -2.28 -5.02 16.94
N ARG A 99 -3.38 -4.30 17.18
CA ARG A 99 -4.75 -4.80 17.02
C ARG A 99 -5.52 -3.93 16.06
N PHE A 100 -6.22 -4.59 15.14
CA PHE A 100 -7.13 -3.98 14.18
C PHE A 100 -8.28 -4.93 13.89
N GLU A 101 -9.50 -4.44 14.02
CA GLU A 101 -10.71 -5.29 14.02
C GLU A 101 -10.54 -6.46 15.01
N SER A 102 -10.81 -7.69 14.60
CA SER A 102 -10.58 -8.91 15.39
C SER A 102 -9.19 -9.53 15.18
N ILE A 103 -8.30 -8.88 14.43
CA ILE A 103 -7.00 -9.43 14.02
C ILE A 103 -5.91 -8.90 14.96
N VAL A 104 -5.03 -9.82 15.35
CA VAL A 104 -3.88 -9.56 16.23
C VAL A 104 -2.61 -9.73 15.43
N PHE A 105 -1.84 -8.65 15.32
CA PHE A 105 -0.60 -8.60 14.56
C PHE A 105 0.62 -8.52 15.48
N LYS A 106 1.67 -9.22 15.08
CA LYS A 106 2.98 -9.19 15.72
C LYS A 106 3.97 -8.44 14.85
N LYS A 107 4.89 -7.75 15.52
CA LYS A 107 6.02 -7.10 14.86
C LYS A 107 6.96 -8.17 14.28
N VAL A 108 7.25 -8.10 12.98
CA VAL A 108 8.11 -9.08 12.29
C VAL A 108 9.35 -8.45 11.64
N GLY A 109 9.43 -7.12 11.53
CA GLY A 109 10.60 -6.47 10.97
C GLY A 109 10.45 -4.98 10.74
N VAL A 110 11.41 -4.41 10.04
CA VAL A 110 11.40 -3.01 9.59
C VAL A 110 10.72 -2.94 8.22
N GLU A 111 9.80 -1.98 8.05
CA GLU A 111 9.02 -1.80 6.81
C GLU A 111 9.92 -1.65 5.57
N GLU A 112 10.92 -0.76 5.65
CA GLU A 112 11.83 -0.41 4.55
C GLU A 112 12.53 -1.65 3.95
N ASN A 113 12.83 -2.65 4.78
CA ASN A 113 13.50 -3.89 4.36
C ASN A 113 12.54 -4.88 3.69
N ALA A 114 11.25 -4.80 4.00
CA ALA A 114 10.27 -5.81 3.61
C ALA A 114 9.39 -5.39 2.42
N LEU A 115 9.23 -4.08 2.21
CA LEU A 115 8.34 -3.49 1.22
C LEU A 115 9.11 -2.67 0.17
N GLU A 116 10.28 -3.16 -0.25
CA GLU A 116 11.08 -2.49 -1.27
C GLU A 116 10.29 -2.34 -2.58
N ASN A 117 10.21 -1.11 -3.08
CA ASN A 117 9.55 -0.82 -4.35
C ASN A 117 10.41 -1.25 -5.56
N LYS A 118 10.47 -2.56 -5.82
CA LYS A 118 11.23 -3.17 -6.93
C LYS A 118 10.67 -2.84 -8.32
N LEU A 119 9.45 -2.31 -8.38
CA LEU A 119 8.74 -2.01 -9.63
C LEU A 119 8.87 -0.54 -10.06
N ASN A 120 9.41 0.34 -9.20
CA ASN A 120 9.57 1.76 -9.51
C ASN A 120 10.24 2.00 -10.87
N GLY A 121 9.61 2.87 -11.67
CA GLY A 121 10.13 3.28 -12.98
C GLY A 121 9.96 2.24 -14.08
N ARG A 122 9.40 1.05 -13.77
CA ARG A 122 9.12 0.02 -14.78
C ARG A 122 7.85 0.36 -15.55
N ASN A 123 7.87 0.04 -16.84
CA ASN A 123 6.69 0.03 -17.70
C ASN A 123 6.42 -1.41 -18.12
N GLN A 124 5.26 -1.95 -17.73
CA GLN A 124 4.86 -3.30 -18.05
C GLN A 124 3.74 -3.33 -19.07
N LYS A 125 4.07 -3.69 -20.32
CA LYS A 125 3.07 -3.97 -21.36
C LYS A 125 2.48 -5.35 -21.13
N TYR A 126 1.15 -5.42 -21.05
CA TYR A 126 0.42 -6.66 -20.87
C TYR A 126 -0.52 -6.96 -22.04
N GLY A 127 -0.72 -6.00 -22.95
CA GLY A 127 -1.51 -6.23 -24.15
C GLY A 127 -1.33 -5.16 -25.23
N GLY A 128 -1.92 -5.43 -26.37
CA GLY A 128 -1.99 -4.51 -27.49
C GLY A 128 -2.30 -5.21 -28.80
N TYR A 129 -2.65 -4.43 -29.82
CA TYR A 129 -2.85 -4.94 -31.17
C TYR A 129 -2.42 -3.91 -32.22
N THR A 130 -1.98 -4.42 -33.37
CA THR A 130 -1.65 -3.61 -34.53
C THR A 130 -2.93 -3.14 -35.22
N MET A 131 -3.00 -1.85 -35.52
CA MET A 131 -4.05 -1.27 -36.35
C MET A 131 -3.56 -1.25 -37.81
N GLY A 132 -4.27 -1.92 -38.71
CA GLY A 132 -3.85 -2.03 -40.10
C GLY A 132 -4.63 -3.05 -40.91
N GLY A 133 -4.16 -3.29 -42.13
CA GLY A 133 -4.70 -4.29 -43.07
C GLY A 133 -3.58 -5.04 -43.79
N ILE A 134 -3.94 -5.88 -44.77
CA ILE A 134 -2.96 -6.67 -45.53
C ILE A 134 -1.96 -5.72 -46.21
N GLY A 135 -0.67 -5.83 -45.83
CA GLY A 135 0.43 -5.08 -46.42
C GLY A 135 0.70 -3.68 -45.84
N TYR A 136 -0.03 -3.22 -44.81
CA TYR A 136 0.19 -1.90 -44.23
C TYR A 136 -0.26 -1.77 -42.76
N THR A 137 0.61 -1.19 -41.93
CA THR A 137 0.32 -0.80 -40.53
C THR A 137 0.04 0.70 -40.41
N SER A 138 -1.15 1.05 -39.94
CA SER A 138 -1.55 2.45 -39.69
C SER A 138 -1.23 2.94 -38.28
N GLY A 139 -1.07 2.02 -37.32
CA GLY A 139 -0.81 2.37 -35.94
C GLY A 139 -0.87 1.18 -34.98
N GLU A 140 -0.92 1.47 -33.68
CA GLU A 140 -1.00 0.50 -32.59
C GLU A 140 -1.92 0.97 -31.47
N ALA A 141 -2.58 0.01 -30.81
CA ALA A 141 -3.24 0.20 -29.54
C ALA A 141 -2.48 -0.58 -28.46
N ASN A 142 -2.07 0.08 -27.38
CA ASN A 142 -1.20 -0.46 -26.34
C ASN A 142 -1.88 -0.43 -24.97
N TYR A 143 -1.67 -1.47 -24.17
CA TYR A 143 -2.15 -1.59 -22.80
C TYR A 143 -0.98 -1.94 -21.87
N TYR A 144 -0.69 -1.06 -20.92
CA TYR A 144 0.44 -1.22 -20.01
C TYR A 144 0.21 -0.56 -18.65
N VAL A 145 0.96 -1.02 -17.64
CA VAL A 145 1.04 -0.39 -16.32
C VAL A 145 2.38 0.33 -16.19
N LYS A 146 2.35 1.61 -15.82
CA LYS A 146 3.54 2.42 -15.55
C LYS A 146 3.66 2.65 -14.05
N PHE A 147 4.71 2.11 -13.43
CA PHE A 147 4.95 2.21 -11.99
C PHE A 147 5.78 3.47 -11.64
N THR A 148 5.41 4.15 -10.57
CA THR A 148 6.11 5.34 -10.06
C THR A 148 6.92 5.02 -8.79
N ASN A 149 7.51 6.05 -8.20
CA ASN A 149 8.35 5.95 -7.01
C ASN A 149 7.57 5.93 -5.69
N ASP A 150 6.30 6.33 -5.67
CA ASP A 150 5.50 6.56 -4.47
C ASP A 150 4.39 5.51 -4.26
N TYR A 151 4.62 4.27 -4.71
CA TYR A 151 3.63 3.18 -4.61
C TYR A 151 2.33 3.48 -5.39
N THR A 152 2.43 4.32 -6.42
CA THR A 152 1.35 4.56 -7.38
C THR A 152 1.72 4.04 -8.77
N ALA A 153 0.72 3.71 -9.56
CA ALA A 153 0.93 3.28 -10.94
C ALA A 153 -0.16 3.85 -11.84
N TYR A 154 0.11 3.92 -13.13
CA TYR A 154 -0.89 4.30 -14.12
C TYR A 154 -1.21 3.10 -15.00
N LYS A 155 -2.46 2.69 -15.01
CA LYS A 155 -3.00 1.82 -16.07
C LYS A 155 -3.21 2.70 -17.30
N VAL A 156 -2.47 2.42 -18.36
CA VAL A 156 -2.42 3.26 -19.56
C VAL A 156 -2.99 2.51 -20.76
N PHE A 157 -3.90 3.19 -21.46
CA PHE A 157 -4.33 2.84 -22.79
C PHE A 157 -3.86 3.91 -23.77
N GLU A 158 -3.10 3.50 -24.78
CA GLU A 158 -2.53 4.42 -25.78
C GLU A 158 -2.91 3.99 -27.19
N LYS A 159 -3.36 4.95 -28.01
CA LYS A 159 -3.54 4.80 -29.46
C LYS A 159 -2.50 5.65 -30.17
N VAL A 160 -1.68 5.03 -31.00
CA VAL A 160 -0.64 5.67 -31.80
C VAL A 160 -0.95 5.47 -33.28
N TYR A 161 -1.07 6.54 -34.06
CA TYR A 161 -1.20 6.55 -35.52
C TYR A 161 0.09 7.07 -36.15
N TYR A 162 0.75 6.25 -36.95
CA TYR A 162 2.08 6.56 -37.48
C TYR A 162 2.09 7.66 -38.54
N LYS A 163 1.01 7.78 -39.31
CA LYS A 163 0.88 8.78 -40.39
C LYS A 163 0.03 9.99 -40.03
N GLU A 164 -0.72 9.92 -38.92
CA GLU A 164 -1.61 11.01 -38.48
C GLU A 164 -1.48 11.22 -36.96
N PRO A 165 -0.35 11.76 -36.47
CA PRO A 165 -0.11 11.90 -35.03
C PRO A 165 -1.16 12.75 -34.29
N SER A 166 -1.89 13.61 -35.01
CA SER A 166 -3.01 14.39 -34.45
C SER A 166 -4.18 13.54 -33.95
N LYS A 167 -4.26 12.26 -34.34
CA LYS A 167 -5.25 11.29 -33.86
C LYS A 167 -4.77 10.46 -32.67
N ASN A 168 -3.52 10.65 -32.23
CA ASN A 168 -2.99 9.94 -31.07
C ASN A 168 -3.80 10.31 -29.82
N SER A 169 -4.04 9.34 -28.96
CA SER A 169 -4.71 9.57 -27.68
C SER A 169 -4.17 8.63 -26.62
N SER A 170 -4.22 9.09 -25.38
CA SER A 170 -3.85 8.31 -24.21
C SER A 170 -4.90 8.52 -23.12
N LYS A 171 -5.29 7.44 -22.45
CA LYS A 171 -6.08 7.48 -21.21
C LYS A 171 -5.24 6.82 -20.12
N GLN A 172 -5.17 7.48 -18.96
CA GLN A 172 -4.48 6.96 -17.78
C GLN A 172 -5.48 6.89 -16.63
N THR A 173 -5.45 5.77 -15.92
CA THR A 173 -6.16 5.58 -14.64
C THR A 173 -5.12 5.41 -13.56
N LEU A 174 -5.21 6.20 -12.49
CA LEU A 174 -4.33 6.08 -11.34
C LEU A 174 -4.69 4.84 -10.52
N MET A 175 -3.66 4.14 -10.10
CA MET A 175 -3.69 2.93 -9.30
C MET A 175 -2.79 3.11 -8.10
N HIS A 176 -3.09 2.45 -6.99
CA HIS A 176 -2.14 2.22 -5.92
C HIS A 176 -1.63 0.80 -5.99
N TYR A 177 -0.39 0.58 -5.55
CA TYR A 177 0.15 -0.76 -5.45
C TYR A 177 1.08 -0.98 -4.28
N VAL A 178 1.20 -2.23 -3.85
CA VAL A 178 2.21 -2.69 -2.91
C VAL A 178 2.84 -3.98 -3.42
N TYR A 179 4.16 -4.02 -3.43
CA TYR A 179 4.92 -5.24 -3.68
C TYR A 179 5.38 -5.82 -2.35
N PHE A 180 4.93 -7.03 -2.02
CA PHE A 180 5.24 -7.70 -0.77
C PHE A 180 5.37 -9.20 -0.99
N ASP A 181 6.42 -9.81 -0.44
CA ASP A 181 6.68 -11.26 -0.49
C ASP A 181 6.49 -11.87 -1.89
N ASN A 182 7.12 -11.26 -2.90
CA ASN A 182 7.03 -11.64 -4.32
C ASN A 182 5.64 -11.53 -4.97
N HIS A 183 4.69 -10.89 -4.30
CA HIS A 183 3.36 -10.62 -4.82
C HIS A 183 3.15 -9.13 -5.01
N LEU A 184 2.29 -8.80 -5.97
CA LEU A 184 1.81 -7.45 -6.21
C LEU A 184 0.32 -7.36 -5.83
N TYR A 185 -0.02 -6.33 -5.07
CA TYR A 185 -1.38 -5.90 -4.80
C TYR A 185 -1.55 -4.58 -5.54
N LEU A 186 -2.51 -4.51 -6.46
CA LEU A 186 -2.74 -3.40 -7.38
C LEU A 186 -4.24 -3.12 -7.47
N ALA A 187 -4.67 -1.88 -7.23
CA ALA A 187 -6.07 -1.49 -7.33
C ALA A 187 -6.25 -0.04 -7.82
N GLU A 188 -7.37 0.23 -8.50
CA GLU A 188 -7.77 1.58 -8.95
C GLU A 188 -8.11 2.46 -7.75
N GLU A 189 -7.93 3.79 -7.86
CA GLU A 189 -8.17 4.72 -6.74
C GLU A 189 -9.57 4.64 -6.13
N ASP A 190 -10.57 4.21 -6.89
CA ASP A 190 -11.95 4.03 -6.44
C ASP A 190 -12.24 2.64 -5.84
N HIS A 191 -11.27 1.71 -5.82
CA HIS A 191 -11.46 0.34 -5.34
C HIS A 191 -10.38 -0.09 -4.35
N SER A 192 -10.76 -0.40 -3.10
CA SER A 192 -9.84 -0.95 -2.08
C SER A 192 -9.68 -2.47 -2.12
N TYR A 193 -10.01 -3.13 -3.24
CA TYR A 193 -9.92 -4.58 -3.38
C TYR A 193 -8.97 -4.94 -4.52
N SER A 194 -8.10 -5.90 -4.25
CA SER A 194 -7.08 -6.33 -5.19
C SER A 194 -6.94 -7.86 -5.20
N PRO A 195 -6.82 -8.47 -6.38
CA PRO A 195 -6.24 -9.81 -6.49
C PRO A 195 -4.80 -9.84 -5.99
N LYS A 196 -4.34 -11.02 -5.55
CA LYS A 196 -2.92 -11.25 -5.26
C LYS A 196 -2.20 -11.68 -6.52
N TYR A 197 -1.50 -10.75 -7.16
CA TYR A 197 -0.76 -11.02 -8.39
C TYR A 197 0.59 -11.68 -8.06
N VAL A 198 0.93 -12.75 -8.78
CA VAL A 198 2.28 -13.31 -8.84
C VAL A 198 3.13 -12.42 -9.75
N VAL A 199 4.35 -12.09 -9.33
CA VAL A 199 5.29 -11.28 -10.12
C VAL A 199 6.43 -12.15 -10.62
N ASP A 200 6.60 -12.22 -11.94
CA ASP A 200 7.74 -12.87 -12.60
C ASP A 200 8.66 -11.82 -13.21
N LEU A 201 9.82 -11.62 -12.56
CA LEU A 201 10.83 -10.63 -12.96
C LEU A 201 11.85 -11.17 -13.98
N ASN A 202 11.79 -12.45 -14.37
CA ASN A 202 12.87 -13.09 -15.14
C ASN A 202 12.70 -13.01 -16.66
N GLU A 203 11.51 -13.32 -17.20
CA GLU A 203 11.38 -13.52 -18.66
C GLU A 203 10.48 -12.52 -19.38
N SER A 204 9.63 -11.77 -18.69
CA SER A 204 8.73 -10.79 -19.33
C SER A 204 8.29 -9.64 -18.44
N ASN A 205 8.83 -9.54 -17.21
CA ASN A 205 8.34 -8.64 -16.15
C ASN A 205 6.81 -8.73 -15.96
N CYS A 206 6.21 -9.88 -16.26
CA CYS A 206 4.77 -10.03 -16.25
C CYS A 206 4.27 -10.30 -14.83
N PHE A 207 3.09 -9.80 -14.53
CA PHE A 207 2.38 -10.15 -13.31
C PHE A 207 0.95 -10.53 -13.66
N TYR A 208 0.44 -11.52 -12.93
CA TYR A 208 -0.83 -12.17 -13.20
C TYR A 208 -1.41 -12.70 -11.90
N TYR A 209 -2.72 -12.89 -11.85
CA TYR A 209 -3.34 -13.65 -10.77
C TYR A 209 -4.06 -14.87 -11.32
N ILE A 210 -4.33 -15.83 -10.45
CA ILE A 210 -5.17 -16.98 -10.78
C ILE A 210 -6.57 -16.67 -10.27
N ASN A 211 -7.57 -16.69 -11.15
CA ASN A 211 -8.95 -16.45 -10.77
C ASN A 211 -9.60 -17.69 -10.12
N GLU A 212 -10.87 -17.56 -9.70
CA GLU A 212 -11.64 -18.66 -9.09
C GLU A 212 -11.78 -19.92 -9.97
N LYS A 213 -11.56 -19.79 -11.28
CA LYS A 213 -11.61 -20.89 -12.25
C LYS A 213 -10.25 -21.55 -12.50
N GLY A 214 -9.19 -21.08 -11.84
CA GLY A 214 -7.83 -21.55 -12.09
C GLY A 214 -7.16 -20.94 -13.33
N GLU A 215 -7.74 -19.89 -13.90
CA GLU A 215 -7.24 -19.25 -15.13
C GLU A 215 -6.27 -18.12 -14.80
N LYS A 216 -5.24 -17.99 -15.63
CA LYS A 216 -4.25 -16.91 -15.55
C LYS A 216 -4.85 -15.62 -16.11
N VAL A 217 -4.93 -14.57 -15.29
CA VAL A 217 -5.51 -13.27 -15.67
C VAL A 217 -4.47 -12.15 -15.54
N LEU A 218 -4.39 -11.31 -16.56
CA LEU A 218 -3.54 -10.11 -16.60
C LEU A 218 -4.33 -8.87 -16.10
N PRO A 219 -3.65 -7.81 -15.65
CA PRO A 219 -4.27 -6.59 -15.09
C PRO A 219 -5.15 -5.77 -16.06
#